data_AF-A0A147KHZ7-F1
#
_entry.id   AF-A0A147KHZ7-F1
#
_cell.length_a   1.000
_cell.length_b   1.000
_cell.length_c   1.000
_cell.angle_alpha   90.00
_cell.angle_beta   90.00
_cell.angle_gamma   90.00
#
_symmetry.space_group_name_H-M   'P 1'
#
loop_
_entity.id
_entity.type
_entity.pdbx_description
1 polymer ?
#
loop_
_entity_poly.entity_id
_entity_poly.type
_entity_poly.pdbx_seq_one_letter_code
_entity_poly.pdbx_strand_id
1 'polypeptide(L)'
;MSDQPDPAEAALFEVPRAATAPRPRPRRPAATRPVARVAVDTPLPHLDRPFDYLVPESLDEAAVPGCRVRVRFNGQTLDGFLLERVDESDFPGRLSYLHRVVSPEPVLTPEIAELARAVADHYAGTLSDVLRLAVPPRHARVEQEDPAAPGRAARTARRRRPLVRLPGRPGVPGRAARGPGTARGVDRAAGAALVRRGRAGPACSSWLRTAGTSPAWTPPWPNGSA
;
A
#
# COMPACT_ATOMS: atom_id res chain seq x y z
N MET A 1 39.10 -42.31 -51.45
CA MET A 1 39.61 -41.46 -50.35
C MET A 1 38.40 -41.14 -49.49
N SER A 2 38.00 -42.11 -48.66
CA SER A 2 36.79 -42.03 -47.86
C SER A 2 37.13 -41.30 -46.57
N ASP A 3 36.69 -40.06 -46.48
CA ASP A 3 36.79 -39.21 -45.30
C ASP A 3 35.69 -39.65 -44.32
N GLN A 4 36.01 -40.59 -43.44
CA GLN A 4 35.16 -40.95 -42.31
C GLN A 4 35.62 -40.09 -41.12
N PRO A 5 34.79 -39.16 -40.62
CA PRO A 5 35.18 -38.30 -39.51
C PRO A 5 35.38 -39.12 -38.24
N ASP A 6 36.37 -38.69 -37.44
CA ASP A 6 36.79 -39.32 -36.19
C ASP A 6 35.63 -39.35 -35.19
N PRO A 7 35.31 -40.52 -34.57
CA PRO A 7 34.26 -40.63 -33.56
C PRO A 7 34.45 -39.68 -32.36
N ALA A 8 35.66 -39.14 -32.14
CA ALA A 8 35.93 -38.14 -31.12
C ALA A 8 35.35 -36.74 -31.43
N GLU A 9 35.23 -36.34 -32.70
CA GLU A 9 34.67 -35.04 -33.06
C GLU A 9 33.14 -34.99 -32.92
N ALA A 10 32.47 -36.13 -33.06
CA ALA A 10 31.02 -36.24 -32.86
C ALA A 10 30.59 -36.00 -31.40
N ALA A 11 31.47 -36.30 -30.43
CA ALA A 11 31.19 -36.11 -29.01
C ALA A 11 31.31 -34.64 -28.55
N LEU A 12 32.05 -33.80 -29.29
CA LEU A 12 32.26 -32.39 -28.95
C LEU A 12 31.02 -31.49 -29.23
N PHE A 13 30.06 -31.99 -30.02
CA PHE A 13 28.81 -31.30 -30.32
C PHE A 13 27.61 -31.82 -29.52
N GLU A 14 27.81 -32.76 -28.59
CA GLU A 14 26.75 -33.27 -27.74
C GLU A 14 26.47 -32.27 -26.60
N VAL A 15 25.61 -31.30 -26.88
CA VAL A 15 25.08 -30.39 -25.86
C VAL A 15 24.16 -31.19 -24.93
N PRO A 16 24.47 -31.32 -23.63
CA PRO A 16 23.59 -32.03 -22.72
C PRO A 16 22.23 -31.32 -22.67
N ARG A 17 21.19 -31.99 -23.18
CA ARG A 17 19.82 -31.47 -23.09
C ARG A 17 19.47 -31.35 -21.61
N ALA A 18 19.27 -30.11 -21.17
CA ALA A 18 18.80 -29.83 -19.82
C ALA A 18 17.56 -30.67 -19.53
N ALA A 19 17.65 -31.52 -18.51
CA ALA A 19 16.52 -32.33 -18.06
C ALA A 19 15.34 -31.39 -17.79
N THR A 20 14.18 -31.69 -18.39
CA THR A 20 12.98 -30.90 -18.20
C THR A 20 12.62 -30.86 -16.72
N ALA A 21 12.54 -29.66 -16.15
CA ALA A 21 12.23 -29.49 -14.73
C ALA A 21 10.89 -30.16 -14.37
N PRO A 22 10.77 -30.76 -13.17
CA PRO A 22 9.55 -31.41 -12.72
C PRO A 22 8.35 -30.46 -12.79
N ARG A 23 7.20 -30.96 -13.27
CA ARG A 23 5.96 -30.19 -13.36
C ARG A 23 5.56 -29.73 -11.94
N PRO A 24 5.25 -28.43 -11.74
CA PRO A 24 4.93 -27.92 -10.41
C PRO A 24 3.69 -28.62 -9.86
N ARG A 25 3.73 -28.97 -8.57
CA ARG A 25 2.61 -29.60 -7.86
C ARG A 25 1.38 -28.68 -7.91
N PRO A 26 0.16 -29.25 -7.99
CA PRO A 26 -1.06 -28.47 -7.96
C PRO A 26 -1.14 -27.68 -6.65
N ARG A 27 -1.35 -26.36 -6.76
CA ARG A 27 -1.48 -25.46 -5.63
C ARG A 27 -2.84 -25.69 -4.94
N ARG A 28 -2.84 -25.74 -3.61
CA ARG A 28 -4.04 -25.77 -2.77
C ARG A 28 -4.31 -24.38 -2.19
N PRO A 29 -5.58 -23.93 -2.09
CA PRO A 29 -5.92 -22.69 -1.40
C PRO A 29 -5.59 -22.76 0.10
N ALA A 30 -5.31 -21.61 0.71
CA ALA A 30 -5.19 -21.48 2.16
C ALA A 30 -6.49 -21.86 2.88
N ALA A 31 -6.39 -22.32 4.13
CA ALA A 31 -7.55 -22.79 4.89
C ALA A 31 -8.45 -21.65 5.40
N THR A 32 -7.87 -20.48 5.69
CA THR A 32 -8.60 -19.31 6.23
C THR A 32 -8.43 -18.13 5.28
N ARG A 33 -9.50 -17.37 5.01
CA ARG A 33 -9.49 -16.21 4.10
C ARG A 33 -8.67 -16.44 2.82
N PRO A 34 -9.01 -17.47 2.01
CA PRO A 34 -8.23 -17.88 0.86
C PRO A 34 -8.18 -16.85 -0.27
N VAL A 35 -9.05 -15.83 -0.26
CA VAL A 35 -9.12 -14.83 -1.32
C VAL A 35 -8.35 -13.60 -0.89
N ALA A 36 -7.42 -13.14 -1.73
CA ALA A 36 -6.71 -11.88 -1.59
C ALA A 36 -7.23 -10.88 -2.62
N ARG A 37 -7.62 -9.69 -2.16
CA ARG A 37 -7.94 -8.56 -3.04
C ARG A 37 -6.68 -7.74 -3.25
N VAL A 38 -6.25 -7.61 -4.51
CA VAL A 38 -4.96 -7.02 -4.87
C VAL A 38 -5.16 -5.79 -5.74
N ALA A 39 -4.55 -4.67 -5.35
CA ALA A 39 -4.34 -3.52 -6.24
C ALA A 39 -3.13 -3.83 -7.14
N VAL A 40 -3.38 -4.05 -8.42
CA VAL A 40 -2.33 -4.39 -9.40
C VAL A 40 -1.68 -3.13 -9.94
N ASP A 41 -0.35 -3.14 -10.05
CA ASP A 41 0.41 -2.01 -10.59
C ASP A 41 0.25 -1.94 -12.12
N THR A 42 -0.77 -1.21 -12.58
CA THR A 42 -1.09 -1.05 -14.00
C THR A 42 -1.44 0.41 -14.32
N PRO A 43 -0.90 0.98 -15.41
CA PRO A 43 -1.17 2.36 -15.81
C PRO A 43 -2.53 2.54 -16.49
N LEU A 44 -3.33 1.47 -16.62
CA LEU A 44 -4.57 1.47 -17.40
C LEU A 44 -5.77 1.86 -16.51
N PRO A 45 -6.45 3.00 -16.75
CA PRO A 45 -7.52 3.47 -15.86
C PRO A 45 -8.73 2.53 -15.76
N HIS A 46 -9.06 1.82 -16.83
CA HIS A 46 -10.15 0.85 -16.84
C HIS A 46 -9.88 -0.39 -15.96
N LEU A 47 -8.65 -0.53 -15.46
CA LEU A 47 -8.22 -1.58 -14.55
C LEU A 47 -7.96 -1.05 -13.12
N ASP A 48 -8.38 0.17 -12.81
CA ASP A 48 -8.24 0.79 -11.48
C ASP A 48 -9.25 0.22 -10.46
N ARG A 49 -9.16 -1.08 -10.20
CA ARG A 49 -9.98 -1.80 -9.22
C ARG A 49 -9.17 -2.91 -8.55
N PRO A 50 -9.58 -3.37 -7.35
CA PRO A 50 -9.03 -4.57 -6.78
C PRO A 50 -9.35 -5.80 -7.64
N PHE A 51 -8.39 -6.73 -7.72
CA PHE A 51 -8.54 -8.02 -8.38
C PHE A 51 -8.40 -9.16 -7.37
N ASP A 52 -9.27 -10.16 -7.49
CA ASP A 52 -9.33 -11.29 -6.57
C ASP A 52 -8.40 -12.42 -7.03
N TYR A 53 -7.60 -12.93 -6.08
CA TYR A 53 -6.67 -14.04 -6.29
C TYR A 53 -6.79 -15.06 -5.16
N LEU A 54 -6.53 -16.33 -5.46
CA LEU A 54 -6.40 -17.37 -4.44
C LEU A 54 -5.01 -17.33 -3.80
N VAL A 55 -4.96 -17.24 -2.49
CA VAL A 55 -3.74 -17.42 -1.69
C VAL A 55 -3.45 -18.91 -1.62
N PRO A 56 -2.32 -19.39 -2.15
CA PRO A 56 -1.92 -20.77 -1.95
C PRO A 56 -1.50 -20.99 -0.49
N GLU A 57 -1.72 -22.20 0.03
CA GLU A 57 -1.35 -22.60 1.39
C GLU A 57 0.11 -22.26 1.73
N SER A 58 1.03 -22.42 0.77
CA SER A 58 2.45 -22.10 0.93
C SER A 58 2.76 -20.60 1.16
N LEU A 59 1.81 -19.72 0.86
CA LEU A 59 1.95 -18.27 1.03
C LEU A 59 1.01 -17.72 2.13
N ASP A 60 0.29 -18.58 2.85
CA ASP A 60 -0.75 -18.16 3.78
C ASP A 60 -0.22 -17.21 4.87
N GLU A 61 0.90 -17.57 5.50
CA GLU A 61 1.53 -16.77 6.56
C GLU A 61 2.13 -15.46 6.04
N ALA A 62 2.68 -15.46 4.82
CA ALA A 62 3.38 -14.32 4.23
C ALA A 62 2.42 -13.31 3.56
N ALA A 63 1.25 -13.77 3.11
CA ALA A 63 0.24 -12.95 2.46
C ALA A 63 -0.56 -12.17 3.51
N VAL A 64 0.04 -11.11 4.05
CA VAL A 64 -0.62 -10.19 4.98
C VAL A 64 -1.13 -8.93 4.26
N PRO A 65 -2.25 -8.33 4.70
CA PRO A 65 -2.70 -7.03 4.19
C PRO A 65 -1.60 -5.98 4.28
N GLY A 66 -1.46 -5.19 3.23
CA GLY A 66 -0.42 -4.17 3.06
C GLY A 66 0.89 -4.67 2.46
N CYS A 67 1.06 -6.00 2.28
CA CYS A 67 2.30 -6.55 1.74
C CYS A 67 2.39 -6.40 0.22
N ARG A 68 3.63 -6.38 -0.29
CA ARG A 68 3.89 -6.29 -1.73
C ARG A 68 3.89 -7.68 -2.35
N VAL A 69 3.13 -7.85 -3.43
CA VAL A 69 2.91 -9.13 -4.08
C VAL A 69 3.24 -9.06 -5.57
N ARG A 70 3.44 -10.23 -6.18
CA ARG A 70 3.45 -10.42 -7.62
C ARG A 70 2.27 -11.27 -8.03
N VAL A 71 1.61 -10.87 -9.11
CA VAL A 71 0.46 -11.56 -9.68
C VAL A 71 0.66 -11.82 -11.16
N ARG A 72 0.00 -12.86 -11.68
CA ARG A 72 -0.10 -13.06 -13.13
C ARG A 72 -1.33 -12.31 -13.62
N PHE A 73 -1.13 -11.39 -14.54
CA PHE A 73 -2.19 -10.58 -15.12
C PHE A 73 -1.96 -10.47 -16.62
N ASN A 74 -2.94 -10.88 -17.41
CA ASN A 74 -2.89 -10.88 -18.88
C ASN A 74 -1.59 -11.48 -19.48
N GLY A 75 -1.15 -12.64 -18.97
CA GLY A 75 0.06 -13.32 -19.43
C GLY A 75 1.38 -12.76 -18.89
N GLN A 76 1.36 -11.58 -18.25
CA GLN A 76 2.53 -10.94 -17.66
C GLN A 76 2.55 -11.11 -16.14
N THR A 77 3.70 -10.84 -15.51
CA THR A 77 3.81 -10.76 -14.05
C THR A 77 3.92 -9.29 -13.67
N LEU A 78 2.95 -8.80 -12.90
CA LEU A 78 2.94 -7.43 -12.40
C LEU A 78 3.12 -7.44 -10.88
N ASP A 79 3.71 -6.35 -10.39
CA ASP A 79 3.74 -6.06 -8.96
C ASP A 79 2.36 -5.53 -8.51
N GLY A 80 2.11 -5.55 -7.22
CA GLY A 80 0.88 -5.04 -6.63
C GLY A 80 0.92 -5.06 -5.12
N PHE A 81 -0.16 -4.57 -4.50
CA PHE A 81 -0.33 -4.56 -3.06
C PHE A 81 -1.56 -5.37 -2.65
N LEU A 82 -1.40 -6.21 -1.64
CA LEU A 82 -2.51 -6.93 -1.04
C LEU A 82 -3.29 -5.94 -0.17
N LEU A 83 -4.54 -5.64 -0.53
CA LEU A 83 -5.38 -4.71 0.22
C LEU A 83 -6.04 -5.41 1.42
N GLU A 84 -6.63 -6.58 1.17
CA GLU A 84 -7.31 -7.36 2.20
C GLU A 84 -7.38 -8.85 1.85
N ARG A 85 -7.69 -9.66 2.86
CA ARG A 85 -8.00 -11.08 2.71
C ARG A 85 -9.42 -11.36 3.16
N VAL A 86 -10.16 -12.07 2.32
CA VAL A 86 -11.58 -12.39 2.51
C VAL A 86 -11.82 -13.89 2.32
N ASP A 87 -12.92 -14.38 2.87
CA ASP A 87 -13.27 -15.80 2.77
C ASP A 87 -13.84 -16.17 1.40
N GLU A 88 -14.61 -15.26 0.81
CA GLU A 88 -15.33 -15.47 -0.45
C GLU A 88 -15.08 -14.32 -1.43
N SER A 89 -15.21 -14.62 -2.72
CA SER A 89 -15.04 -13.69 -3.83
C SER A 89 -16.36 -13.58 -4.58
N ASP A 90 -16.76 -12.36 -4.92
CA ASP A 90 -17.95 -12.10 -5.74
C ASP A 90 -17.71 -12.40 -7.25
N PHE A 91 -16.47 -12.71 -7.63
CA PHE A 91 -16.12 -13.04 -9.02
C PHE A 91 -16.74 -14.39 -9.45
N PRO A 92 -17.55 -14.43 -10.53
CA PRO A 92 -18.27 -15.64 -10.96
C PRO A 92 -17.38 -16.67 -11.68
N GLY A 93 -16.13 -16.31 -12.01
CA GLY A 93 -15.22 -17.16 -12.77
C GLY A 93 -14.19 -17.88 -11.89
N ARG A 94 -13.26 -18.57 -12.54
CA ARG A 94 -12.15 -19.23 -11.85
C ARG A 94 -11.08 -18.22 -11.43
N LEU A 95 -10.82 -18.13 -10.13
CA LEU A 95 -9.74 -17.32 -9.59
C LEU A 95 -8.37 -17.90 -9.93
N SER A 96 -7.43 -17.00 -10.24
CA SER A 96 -6.02 -17.35 -10.40
C SER A 96 -5.31 -17.34 -9.05
N TYR A 97 -4.28 -18.17 -8.90
CA TYR A 97 -3.46 -18.15 -7.68
C TYR A 97 -2.50 -16.96 -7.67
N LEU A 98 -2.27 -16.41 -6.46
CA LEU A 98 -1.22 -15.44 -6.20
C LEU A 98 0.14 -16.00 -6.64
N HIS A 99 0.92 -15.23 -7.40
CA HIS A 99 2.15 -15.77 -7.98
C HIS A 99 3.24 -15.96 -6.92
N ARG A 100 3.52 -14.89 -6.15
CA ARG A 100 4.52 -14.84 -5.08
C ARG A 100 4.29 -13.62 -4.18
N VAL A 101 4.61 -13.73 -2.88
CA VAL A 101 4.78 -12.57 -1.98
C VAL A 101 6.21 -12.05 -2.11
N VAL A 102 6.37 -10.76 -2.41
CA VAL A 102 7.69 -10.14 -2.62
C VAL A 102 8.37 -9.89 -1.28
N SER A 103 7.64 -9.29 -0.35
CA SER A 103 8.03 -9.07 1.05
C SER A 103 6.78 -9.17 1.93
N PRO A 104 6.82 -9.91 3.05
CA PRO A 104 5.70 -10.00 3.98
C PRO A 104 5.51 -8.71 4.81
N GLU A 105 6.40 -7.73 4.69
CA GLU A 105 6.29 -6.46 5.44
C GLU A 105 5.06 -5.65 4.97
N PRO A 106 4.16 -5.25 5.88
CA PRO A 106 2.98 -4.46 5.56
C PRO A 106 3.35 -2.98 5.35
N VAL A 107 3.90 -2.67 4.18
CA VAL A 107 4.33 -1.31 3.81
C VAL A 107 3.16 -0.36 3.48
N LEU A 108 2.02 -0.93 3.07
CA LEU A 108 0.81 -0.17 2.77
C LEU A 108 -0.17 -0.32 3.94
N THR A 109 -0.28 0.70 4.79
CA THR A 109 -1.29 0.71 5.85
C THR A 109 -2.68 1.01 5.27
N PRO A 110 -3.77 0.62 5.94
CA PRO A 110 -5.13 0.93 5.50
C PRO A 110 -5.36 2.43 5.30
N GLU A 111 -4.82 3.26 6.19
CA GLU A 111 -4.97 4.72 6.12
C GLU A 111 -4.28 5.30 4.88
N ILE A 112 -3.12 4.76 4.50
CA ILE A 112 -2.43 5.16 3.26
C ILE A 112 -3.21 4.69 2.04
N ALA A 113 -3.78 3.48 2.06
CA ALA A 113 -4.60 2.97 0.96
C ALA A 113 -5.86 3.83 0.76
N GLU A 114 -6.55 4.19 1.84
CA GLU A 114 -7.72 5.08 1.83
C GLU A 114 -7.36 6.48 1.32
N LEU A 115 -6.26 7.06 1.83
CA LEU A 115 -5.78 8.36 1.37
C LEU A 115 -5.41 8.32 -0.11
N ALA A 116 -4.68 7.29 -0.56
CA ALA A 116 -4.28 7.14 -1.94
C ALA A 116 -5.48 7.02 -2.87
N ARG A 117 -6.52 6.28 -2.46
CA ARG A 117 -7.80 6.19 -3.19
C ARG A 117 -8.48 7.55 -3.28
N ALA A 118 -8.59 8.29 -2.16
CA ALA A 118 -9.21 9.61 -2.14
C ALA A 118 -8.46 10.62 -3.04
N VAL A 119 -7.12 10.56 -3.08
CA VAL A 119 -6.29 11.37 -3.97
C VAL A 119 -6.55 11.00 -5.43
N ALA A 120 -6.56 9.71 -5.76
CA ALA A 120 -6.84 9.25 -7.12
C ALA A 120 -8.22 9.70 -7.60
N ASP A 121 -9.25 9.58 -6.75
CA ASP A 121 -10.62 10.02 -7.06
C ASP A 121 -10.72 11.53 -7.25
N HIS A 122 -10.02 12.30 -6.42
CA HIS A 122 -10.04 13.77 -6.50
C HIS A 122 -9.38 14.29 -7.79
N TYR A 123 -8.26 13.68 -8.19
CA TYR A 123 -7.48 14.11 -9.36
C TYR A 123 -7.77 13.31 -10.63
N ALA A 124 -8.82 12.47 -10.63
CA ALA A 124 -9.14 11.56 -11.74
C ALA A 124 -7.95 10.70 -12.21
N GLY A 125 -7.10 10.30 -11.26
CA GLY A 125 -5.98 9.38 -11.47
C GLY A 125 -6.33 7.94 -11.08
N THR A 126 -5.33 7.05 -11.13
CA THR A 126 -5.48 5.66 -10.67
C THR A 126 -4.86 5.46 -9.29
N LEU A 127 -5.37 4.50 -8.51
CA LEU A 127 -4.77 4.12 -7.24
C LEU A 127 -3.31 3.66 -7.43
N SER A 128 -3.07 2.92 -8.52
CA SER A 128 -1.73 2.47 -8.92
C SER A 128 -0.74 3.63 -9.04
N ASP A 129 -1.14 4.71 -9.72
CA ASP A 129 -0.30 5.88 -9.96
C ASP A 129 0.02 6.67 -8.70
N VAL A 130 -0.89 6.67 -7.72
CA VAL A 130 -0.65 7.31 -6.42
C VAL A 130 0.23 6.41 -5.54
N LEU A 131 -0.03 5.11 -5.50
CA LEU A 131 0.72 4.17 -4.68
C LEU A 131 2.20 4.07 -5.08
N ARG A 132 2.54 4.15 -6.37
CA ARG A 132 3.94 4.18 -6.83
C ARG A 132 4.72 5.41 -6.34
N LEU A 133 4.03 6.51 -6.03
CA LEU A 133 4.62 7.73 -5.47
C LEU A 133 4.65 7.68 -3.94
N ALA A 134 3.60 7.11 -3.33
CA ALA A 134 3.46 7.02 -1.88
C ALA A 134 4.37 5.96 -1.25
N VAL A 135 4.59 4.84 -1.95
CA VAL A 135 5.36 3.70 -1.44
C VAL A 135 6.63 3.53 -2.27
N PRO A 136 7.81 3.89 -1.73
CA PRO A 136 9.09 3.72 -2.42
C PRO A 136 9.28 2.29 -2.95
N PRO A 137 9.95 2.12 -4.10
CA PRO A 137 10.29 0.80 -4.59
C PRO A 137 11.16 0.05 -3.59
N ARG A 138 10.99 -1.28 -3.54
CA ARG A 138 11.66 -2.13 -2.56
C ARG A 138 13.19 -1.99 -2.66
N HIS A 139 13.83 -1.74 -1.53
CA HIS A 139 15.28 -1.82 -1.37
C HIS A 139 15.67 -3.12 -0.63
N ALA A 140 15.92 -4.19 -1.39
CA ALA A 140 16.12 -5.56 -0.89
C ALA A 140 17.26 -5.77 0.12
N ARG A 141 18.18 -4.80 0.26
CA ARG A 141 19.25 -4.83 1.27
C ARG A 141 18.77 -4.42 2.67
N VAL A 142 17.81 -3.50 2.77
CA VAL A 142 17.35 -2.95 4.06
C VAL A 142 16.37 -3.91 4.76
N GLU A 143 15.63 -4.70 4.01
CA GLU A 143 14.69 -5.68 4.57
C GLU A 143 15.36 -6.97 5.09
N GLN A 144 16.63 -7.22 4.74
CA GLN A 144 17.39 -8.35 5.31
C GLN A 144 18.04 -7.98 6.65
N GLU A 145 18.10 -6.69 6.99
CA GLU A 145 18.51 -6.25 8.31
C GLU A 145 17.31 -6.39 9.26
N ASP A 146 17.43 -7.28 10.25
CA ASP A 146 16.41 -7.46 11.27
C ASP A 146 15.98 -6.10 11.85
N PRO A 147 14.68 -5.71 11.80
CA PRO A 147 14.19 -4.50 12.46
C PRO A 147 14.21 -4.62 14.00
N ALA A 148 14.69 -5.75 14.54
CA ALA A 148 14.91 -6.00 15.97
C ALA A 148 16.09 -5.19 16.54
N ALA A 149 16.06 -3.88 16.36
CA ALA A 149 16.75 -2.93 17.21
C ALA A 149 15.93 -1.64 17.31
N PRO A 150 14.88 -1.59 18.16
CA PRO A 150 14.22 -0.33 18.49
C PRO A 150 15.21 0.52 19.28
N GLY A 151 16.03 1.31 18.58
CA GLY A 151 16.99 2.20 19.24
C GLY A 151 18.04 2.87 18.37
N ARG A 152 18.29 2.43 17.13
CA ARG A 152 19.41 3.00 16.34
C ARG A 152 19.00 4.10 15.37
N ALA A 153 17.82 4.02 14.74
CA ALA A 153 17.33 5.07 13.84
C ALA A 153 16.89 6.35 14.57
N ALA A 154 16.32 6.24 15.78
CA ALA A 154 15.91 7.40 16.59
C ALA A 154 17.10 8.18 17.19
N ARG A 155 18.30 7.59 17.20
CA ARG A 155 19.49 8.18 17.84
C ARG A 155 20.33 9.04 16.90
N THR A 156 20.27 8.81 15.59
CA THR A 156 20.98 9.63 14.59
C THR A 156 20.22 10.90 14.20
N ALA A 157 18.89 10.95 14.38
CA ALA A 157 18.07 12.13 14.08
C ALA A 157 18.07 13.22 15.17
N ARG A 158 18.66 12.97 16.35
CA ARG A 158 18.80 13.97 17.43
C ARG A 158 20.15 14.70 17.44
N ARG A 159 20.79 14.90 16.29
CA ARG A 159 21.68 16.06 16.17
C ARG A 159 20.80 17.29 16.02
N ARG A 160 20.49 17.92 17.16
CA ARG A 160 19.90 19.27 17.25
C ARG A 160 20.64 20.20 16.29
N ARG A 161 20.10 20.42 15.09
CA ARG A 161 20.48 21.59 14.30
C ARG A 161 19.98 22.81 15.07
N PRO A 162 20.82 23.82 15.34
CA PRO A 162 20.32 25.06 15.91
C PRO A 162 19.31 25.63 14.92
N LEU A 163 18.10 25.90 15.41
CA LEU A 163 17.13 26.69 14.66
C LEU A 163 17.77 28.04 14.37
N VAL A 164 17.93 28.37 13.10
CA VAL A 164 18.23 29.75 12.69
C VAL A 164 17.07 30.62 13.18
N ARG A 165 17.38 31.56 14.07
CA ARG A 165 16.43 32.56 14.51
C ARG A 165 16.21 33.51 13.34
N LEU A 166 15.07 33.37 12.67
CA LEU A 166 14.63 34.36 11.68
C LEU A 166 14.53 35.72 12.39
N PRO A 167 15.06 36.81 11.80
CA PRO A 167 14.88 38.15 12.35
C PRO A 167 13.39 38.46 12.43
N GLY A 168 12.97 39.00 13.57
CA GLY A 168 11.57 39.27 13.88
C GLY A 168 10.94 40.15 12.79
N ARG A 169 9.75 39.77 12.32
CA ARG A 169 8.92 40.63 11.48
C ARG A 169 8.69 41.96 12.23
N PRO A 170 8.86 43.12 11.59
CA PRO A 170 8.51 44.39 12.23
C PRO A 170 7.03 44.37 12.61
N GLY A 171 6.76 44.66 13.88
CA GLY A 171 5.43 44.63 14.45
C GLY A 171 4.53 45.66 13.76
N VAL A 172 3.36 45.20 13.31
CA VAL A 172 2.24 46.09 13.03
C VAL A 172 1.78 46.71 14.35
N PRO A 173 1.72 48.05 14.50
CA PRO A 173 1.26 48.67 15.73
C PRO A 173 -0.22 48.32 15.95
N GLY A 174 -0.48 47.67 17.09
CA GLY A 174 -1.80 47.31 17.56
C GLY A 174 -2.65 48.54 17.87
N ARG A 175 -3.87 48.55 17.34
CA ARG A 175 -4.89 49.54 17.68
C ARG A 175 -5.33 49.30 19.13
N ALA A 176 -5.07 50.28 19.99
CA ALA A 176 -5.35 50.23 21.42
C ALA A 176 -6.85 50.04 21.72
N ALA A 177 -7.17 49.01 22.49
CA ALA A 177 -8.44 48.88 23.18
C ALA A 177 -8.46 49.79 24.41
N ARG A 178 -9.48 50.66 24.51
CA ARG A 178 -9.92 51.23 25.79
C ARG A 178 -10.99 50.30 26.38
N GLY A 179 -10.73 49.74 27.56
CA GLY A 179 -11.78 49.31 28.49
C GLY A 179 -12.40 50.53 29.20
N PRO A 180 -13.33 50.37 30.17
CA PRO A 180 -13.26 49.33 31.21
C PRO A 180 -14.61 48.73 31.70
N GLY A 181 -14.48 47.71 32.56
CA GLY A 181 -15.50 47.21 33.50
C GLY A 181 -16.32 46.04 32.96
N THR A 182 -16.56 44.95 33.67
CA THR A 182 -16.49 44.66 35.11
C THR A 182 -16.29 43.15 35.32
N ALA A 183 -15.79 42.80 36.50
CA ALA A 183 -15.60 41.43 36.96
C ALA A 183 -16.92 40.68 37.18
N ARG A 184 -16.96 39.40 36.80
CA ARG A 184 -17.60 38.32 37.57
C ARG A 184 -17.10 36.98 37.06
N GLY A 185 -16.48 36.22 37.95
CA GLY A 185 -16.10 34.83 37.69
C GLY A 185 -17.31 33.90 37.73
N VAL A 186 -17.14 32.72 37.15
CA VAL A 186 -17.65 31.45 37.68
C VAL A 186 -16.83 30.31 37.08
N ASP A 187 -16.84 29.24 37.85
CA ASP A 187 -15.95 28.09 37.94
C ASP A 187 -15.87 27.10 36.77
N ARG A 188 -14.84 26.25 36.93
CA ARG A 188 -14.55 24.96 36.30
C ARG A 188 -15.76 24.03 36.11
N ALA A 189 -15.75 23.28 35.00
CA ALA A 189 -15.92 21.82 34.93
C ALA A 189 -15.50 21.36 33.51
N ALA A 190 -14.48 20.52 33.30
CA ALA A 190 -14.49 19.06 33.46
C ALA A 190 -15.66 18.39 32.70
N GLY A 191 -15.33 17.68 31.61
CA GLY A 191 -16.30 16.91 30.82
C GLY A 191 -15.63 16.12 29.70
N ALA A 192 -14.88 15.08 30.07
CA ALA A 192 -14.49 14.02 29.15
C ALA A 192 -15.73 13.22 28.74
N ALA A 193 -15.97 13.06 27.44
CA ALA A 193 -17.01 12.19 26.91
C ALA A 193 -16.38 11.11 26.02
N LEU A 194 -16.15 9.96 26.65
CA LEU A 194 -15.91 8.66 26.05
C LEU A 194 -17.21 8.16 25.42
N VAL A 195 -17.23 7.82 24.13
CA VAL A 195 -18.29 6.99 23.54
C VAL A 195 -17.67 5.75 22.92
N ARG A 196 -18.21 4.61 23.39
CA ARG A 196 -17.83 3.24 23.09
C ARG A 196 -18.28 2.79 21.69
N ARG A 197 -17.54 1.80 21.18
CA ARG A 197 -17.85 0.95 20.03
C ARG A 197 -19.21 0.26 20.17
N GLY A 198 -19.96 0.22 19.08
CA GLY A 198 -21.01 -0.77 18.80
C GLY A 198 -20.59 -1.64 17.61
N ARG A 199 -20.58 -2.96 17.80
CA ARG A 199 -20.51 -3.98 16.74
C ARG A 199 -21.86 -4.05 16.02
N ALA A 200 -21.84 -4.12 14.69
CA ALA A 200 -22.70 -5.01 13.89
C ALA A 200 -22.29 -4.92 12.40
N GLY A 201 -21.90 -6.03 11.80
CA GLY A 201 -22.21 -6.30 10.38
C GLY A 201 -23.46 -7.20 10.31
N PRO A 202 -23.93 -7.64 9.14
CA PRO A 202 -23.46 -7.35 7.78
C PRO A 202 -24.55 -6.68 6.91
N ALA A 203 -24.15 -5.97 5.85
CA ALA A 203 -24.95 -5.85 4.62
C ALA A 203 -24.14 -5.13 3.53
N CYS A 204 -23.67 -5.91 2.56
CA CYS A 204 -23.21 -5.48 1.27
C CYS A 204 -24.46 -5.22 0.40
N SER A 205 -24.95 -3.98 0.34
CA SER A 205 -25.80 -3.45 -0.76
C SER A 205 -26.45 -2.12 -0.36
N SER A 206 -25.74 -0.99 -0.49
CA SER A 206 -26.30 0.32 -0.88
C SER A 206 -25.29 1.43 -0.58
N TRP A 207 -24.40 1.74 -1.52
CA TRP A 207 -23.52 2.92 -1.39
C TRP A 207 -23.85 4.05 -2.38
N LEU A 208 -25.00 3.98 -3.03
CA LEU A 208 -25.59 5.11 -3.77
C LEU A 208 -26.83 5.63 -3.03
N ARG A 209 -26.62 6.30 -1.89
CA ARG A 209 -27.44 7.43 -1.40
C ARG A 209 -26.97 7.90 -0.02
N THR A 210 -26.03 8.84 -0.03
CA THR A 210 -26.12 10.08 0.77
C THR A 210 -25.14 11.06 0.15
N ALA A 211 -25.63 11.86 -0.79
CA ALA A 211 -25.06 13.18 -1.06
C ALA A 211 -25.33 14.02 0.20
N GLY A 212 -24.37 14.01 1.13
CA GLY A 212 -24.42 14.74 2.38
C GLY A 212 -23.03 15.32 2.63
N THR A 213 -22.77 16.46 2.00
CA THR A 213 -21.80 17.48 2.38
C THR A 213 -20.54 16.96 3.09
N SER A 214 -19.60 16.38 2.35
CA SER A 214 -18.23 16.26 2.83
C SER A 214 -17.69 17.66 3.15
N PRO A 215 -16.98 17.86 4.27
CA PRO A 215 -16.29 19.13 4.52
C PRO A 215 -15.34 19.35 3.35
N ALA A 216 -15.50 20.48 2.65
CA ALA A 216 -14.66 20.86 1.54
C ALA A 216 -13.20 20.89 2.02
N TRP A 217 -12.45 19.86 1.66
CA TRP A 217 -11.02 19.80 1.92
C TRP A 217 -10.40 21.03 1.24
N THR A 218 -9.92 21.97 2.05
CA THR A 218 -9.31 23.21 1.58
C THR A 218 -7.80 23.01 1.57
N PRO A 219 -7.14 23.02 0.40
CA PRO A 219 -5.70 22.84 0.35
C PRO A 219 -4.98 24.02 1.04
N PRO A 220 -3.87 23.79 1.77
CA PRO A 220 -3.17 24.83 2.54
C PRO A 220 -2.22 25.73 1.73
N TRP A 221 -2.21 25.65 0.40
CA TRP A 221 -1.36 26.46 -0.47
C TRP A 221 -2.16 27.50 -1.27
N PRO A 222 -1.59 28.70 -1.51
CA PRO A 222 -2.27 29.73 -2.28
C PRO A 222 -2.30 29.34 -3.76
N ASN A 223 -3.50 29.32 -4.35
CA ASN A 223 -3.68 29.23 -5.80
C ASN A 223 -3.09 30.50 -6.44
N GLY A 224 -1.90 30.39 -7.01
CA GLY A 224 -1.27 31.46 -7.79
C GLY A 224 -2.00 31.62 -9.11
N SER A 225 -2.76 32.71 -9.25
CA SER A 225 -3.25 33.20 -10.53
C SER A 225 -2.13 33.97 -11.24
N ALA A 226 -1.67 33.45 -12.38
CA ALA A 226 -0.96 34.19 -13.42
C ALA A 226 -1.30 33.56 -14.78
#